data_AF-A0A3A8I8Z0-F1
#
_entry.id   AF-A0A3A8I8Z0-F1
#
_cell.length_a   1.000
_cell.length_b   1.000
_cell.length_c   1.000
_cell.angle_alpha   90.00
_cell.angle_beta   90.00
_cell.angle_gamma   90.00
#
_symmetry.space_group_name_H-M   'P 1'
#
loop_
_entity.id
_entity.type
_entity.pdbx_description
1 polymer ?
#
loop_
_entity_poly.entity_id
_entity_poly.type
_entity_poly.pdbx_seq_one_letter_code
_entity_poly.pdbx_strand_id
1 'polypeptide(L)'
;MGDALAEARRRASGDDLASLRRLDALMVRSGFRHADRTPREWVGELVAQGRLRRGDTYDAHEALRAIGLGAVPALLEVLATPQLAEKESADANIRLNVLEALLAPRPPPRCAVPAVLGLLSRRSARVQRQAMRALVYLRPRPTRLAVRLLLEACQDKTQWQARATALDALATLDGPVPDDVLHEALRRLSDESPYVRRSALRLLGRCTPPSEEVLHALEEQVVLDDESRVVVLQVLSWLSPSRALPLLDKTARGLVGLLPNDQDGARQGLFALHLLAGMGAQARPAVGLLRRVVTHAVKRGHGDPFAWKMRVHAESVADAIVRSAPLPVEARTPGQGSPRLALSLAGPGPLPVDAQHPDSARLQAWVDSLGPLSQEEEVRLCVAAARVAARIWDRHGPENDGAQSALLALDEWILAPDEAHQRKAMEIGLFVPSQLLASELFNAAWCLHYATLMVADAEKRHVGFTGLTPKEPEHLLATCAFAAYRALRSGACMTVDEGWRDSTLTWTRTADEALAFLHRVMVDEVLPWARGEWDPLRDVLRERRQLLTEE
;
A
#
# COMPACT_ATOMS: atom_id res chain seq x y z
N MET A 1 -40.68 9.87 14.10
CA MET A 1 -40.31 8.88 13.06
C MET A 1 -38.87 9.06 12.57
N GLY A 2 -38.33 10.29 12.54
CA GLY A 2 -36.92 10.57 12.23
C GLY A 2 -35.92 9.85 13.14
N ASP A 3 -36.17 9.79 14.46
CA ASP A 3 -35.27 9.12 15.41
C ASP A 3 -35.15 7.62 15.18
N ALA A 4 -36.25 6.97 14.78
CA ALA A 4 -36.27 5.54 14.46
C ALA A 4 -35.45 5.24 13.19
N LEU A 5 -35.48 6.15 12.19
CA LEU A 5 -34.69 6.01 10.96
C LEU A 5 -33.20 6.26 11.21
N ALA A 6 -32.87 7.26 12.02
CA ALA A 6 -31.50 7.51 12.44
C ALA A 6 -30.92 6.32 13.23
N GLU A 7 -31.71 5.74 14.14
CA GLU A 7 -31.31 4.55 14.89
C GLU A 7 -31.16 3.31 13.99
N ALA A 8 -32.09 3.08 13.07
CA ALA A 8 -31.99 1.98 12.12
C ALA A 8 -30.77 2.10 11.20
N ARG A 9 -30.39 3.33 10.81
CA ARG A 9 -29.14 3.59 10.06
C ARG A 9 -27.90 3.28 10.88
N ARG A 10 -27.87 3.65 12.16
CA ARG A 10 -26.75 3.33 13.06
C ARG A 10 -26.59 1.83 13.30
N ARG A 11 -27.69 1.09 13.38
CA ARG A 11 -27.70 -0.37 13.59
C ARG A 11 -27.52 -1.19 12.31
N ALA A 12 -27.62 -0.57 11.13
CA ALA A 12 -27.48 -1.27 9.87
C ALA A 12 -26.04 -1.76 9.69
N SER A 13 -25.90 -3.04 9.39
CA SER A 13 -24.60 -3.66 9.13
C SER A 13 -24.55 -4.18 7.70
N GLY A 14 -23.45 -3.89 7.00
CA GLY A 14 -23.17 -4.42 5.67
C GLY A 14 -23.03 -5.94 5.63
N ASP A 15 -22.90 -6.59 6.80
CA ASP A 15 -22.76 -8.04 6.92
C ASP A 15 -24.10 -8.73 7.20
N ASP A 16 -25.13 -8.01 7.67
CA ASP A 16 -26.45 -8.56 8.01
C ASP A 16 -27.52 -8.06 7.03
N LEU A 17 -27.87 -8.88 6.03
CA LEU A 17 -28.93 -8.58 5.07
C LEU A 17 -30.29 -8.34 5.74
N ALA A 18 -30.58 -8.99 6.87
CA ALA A 18 -31.83 -8.77 7.59
C ALA A 18 -31.89 -7.35 8.19
N SER A 19 -30.76 -6.83 8.70
CA SER A 19 -30.66 -5.45 9.14
C SER A 19 -30.93 -4.46 8.00
N LEU A 20 -30.38 -4.73 6.81
CA LEU A 20 -30.56 -3.85 5.65
C LEU A 20 -32.00 -3.89 5.13
N ARG A 21 -32.64 -5.05 5.13
CA ARG A 21 -34.07 -5.17 4.80
C ARG A 21 -34.98 -4.43 5.79
N ARG A 22 -34.64 -4.44 7.09
CA ARG A 22 -35.36 -3.64 8.10
C ARG A 22 -35.20 -2.15 7.84
N LEU A 23 -33.99 -1.70 7.47
CA LEU A 23 -33.72 -0.31 7.09
C LEU A 23 -34.51 0.10 5.85
N ASP A 24 -34.49 -0.70 4.77
CA ASP A 24 -35.25 -0.45 3.54
C ASP A 24 -36.75 -0.32 3.82
N ALA A 25 -37.33 -1.28 4.57
CA ALA A 25 -38.74 -1.23 4.95
C ALA A 25 -39.10 0.02 5.77
N LEU A 26 -38.20 0.48 6.63
CA LEU A 26 -38.41 1.69 7.41
C LEU A 26 -38.32 2.95 6.54
N MET A 27 -37.38 2.99 5.59
CA MET A 27 -37.24 4.09 4.62
C MET A 27 -38.49 4.21 3.75
N VAL A 28 -39.06 3.09 3.32
CA VAL A 28 -40.34 3.05 2.60
C VAL A 28 -41.47 3.61 3.47
N ARG A 29 -41.63 3.10 4.71
CA ARG A 29 -42.68 3.57 5.63
C ARG A 29 -42.53 5.05 6.00
N SER A 30 -41.30 5.55 6.09
CA SER A 30 -41.05 6.95 6.44
C SER A 30 -41.19 7.91 5.26
N GLY A 31 -41.38 7.41 4.04
CA GLY A 31 -41.35 8.22 2.83
C GLY A 31 -39.97 8.86 2.60
N PHE A 32 -38.88 8.19 2.98
CA PHE A 32 -37.53 8.74 2.81
C PHE A 32 -37.23 9.02 1.33
N ARG A 33 -36.75 10.23 1.06
CA ARG A 33 -36.32 10.68 -0.27
C ARG A 33 -34.92 11.29 -0.19
N HIS A 34 -34.16 11.12 -1.26
CA HIS A 34 -32.89 11.80 -1.51
C HIS A 34 -33.00 12.45 -2.89
N ALA A 35 -32.82 13.78 -2.98
CA ALA A 35 -33.09 14.55 -4.19
C ALA A 35 -34.46 14.20 -4.83
N ASP A 36 -35.52 14.29 -4.01
CA ASP A 36 -36.92 14.05 -4.36
C ASP A 36 -37.31 12.64 -4.84
N ARG A 37 -36.35 11.70 -4.89
CA ARG A 37 -36.61 10.30 -5.27
C ARG A 37 -36.34 9.34 -4.12
N THR A 38 -37.07 8.24 -4.10
CA THR A 38 -36.84 7.11 -3.20
C THR A 38 -35.62 6.31 -3.65
N PRO A 39 -34.98 5.52 -2.75
CA PRO A 39 -33.88 4.64 -3.15
C PRO A 39 -34.25 3.70 -4.30
N ARG A 40 -35.49 3.18 -4.31
CA ARG A 40 -35.97 2.27 -5.36
C ARG A 40 -36.19 2.98 -6.69
N GLU A 41 -36.60 4.25 -6.69
CA GLU A 41 -36.67 5.09 -7.90
C GLU A 41 -35.26 5.35 -8.47
N TRP A 42 -34.27 5.65 -7.62
CA TRP A 42 -32.86 5.77 -8.06
C TRP A 42 -32.30 4.45 -8.63
N VAL A 43 -32.61 3.31 -8.02
CA VAL A 43 -32.24 1.99 -8.58
C VAL A 43 -32.96 1.73 -9.91
N GLY A 44 -34.23 2.11 -10.03
CA GLY A 44 -35.00 1.99 -11.26
C GLY A 44 -34.41 2.82 -12.40
N GLU A 45 -33.98 4.05 -12.10
CA GLU A 45 -33.26 4.90 -13.05
C GLU A 45 -31.93 4.30 -13.46
N LEU A 46 -31.14 3.78 -12.51
CA LEU A 46 -29.87 3.10 -12.82
C LEU A 46 -30.09 1.94 -13.82
N VAL A 47 -31.17 1.17 -13.64
CA VAL A 47 -31.57 0.09 -14.56
C VAL A 47 -32.03 0.64 -15.91
N ALA A 48 -32.85 1.68 -15.93
CA ALA A 48 -33.35 2.30 -17.16
C ALA A 48 -32.19 2.90 -18.00
N GLN A 49 -31.26 3.58 -17.34
CA GLN A 49 -30.07 4.14 -17.98
C GLN A 49 -29.12 3.04 -18.48
N GLY A 50 -28.98 1.91 -17.76
CA GLY A 50 -28.20 0.75 -18.23
C GLY A 50 -28.72 0.13 -19.54
N ARG A 51 -30.00 0.37 -19.90
CA ARG A 51 -30.60 -0.02 -21.20
C ARG A 51 -30.24 0.95 -22.33
N LEU A 52 -29.85 2.19 -22.00
CA LEU A 52 -29.48 3.24 -22.95
C LEU A 52 -27.94 3.34 -23.03
N ARG A 53 -27.38 3.62 -24.22
CA ARG A 53 -25.92 3.82 -24.38
C ARG A 53 -25.45 5.24 -24.00
N ARG A 54 -26.37 6.19 -23.75
CA ARG A 54 -26.08 7.60 -23.51
C ARG A 54 -27.00 8.19 -22.45
N GLY A 55 -26.39 8.70 -21.39
CA GLY A 55 -26.99 9.45 -20.29
C GLY A 55 -25.97 9.55 -19.16
N ASP A 56 -25.89 10.69 -18.49
CA ASP A 56 -25.01 10.86 -17.32
C ASP A 56 -25.54 10.00 -16.18
N THR A 57 -24.95 8.81 -16.00
CA THR A 57 -25.27 7.90 -14.87
C THR A 57 -24.76 8.44 -13.53
N TYR A 58 -24.07 9.59 -13.57
CA TYR A 58 -23.43 10.23 -12.43
C TYR A 58 -24.42 10.49 -11.30
N ASP A 59 -25.60 11.04 -11.61
CA ASP A 59 -26.61 11.42 -10.63
C ASP A 59 -27.14 10.22 -9.84
N ALA A 60 -27.41 9.10 -10.51
CA ALA A 60 -27.90 7.88 -9.85
C ALA A 60 -26.81 7.22 -8.99
N HIS A 61 -25.56 7.17 -9.46
CA HIS A 61 -24.45 6.62 -8.69
C HIS A 61 -24.13 7.47 -7.46
N GLU A 62 -24.17 8.81 -7.58
CA GLU A 62 -23.95 9.73 -6.48
C GLU A 62 -25.08 9.64 -5.44
N ALA A 63 -26.34 9.64 -5.90
CA ALA A 63 -27.49 9.48 -5.03
C ALA A 63 -27.46 8.14 -4.26
N LEU A 64 -27.17 7.03 -4.93
CA LEU A 64 -27.08 5.71 -4.29
C LEU A 64 -25.90 5.63 -3.32
N ARG A 65 -24.77 6.31 -3.61
CA ARG A 65 -23.64 6.44 -2.69
C ARG A 65 -24.03 7.22 -1.44
N ALA A 66 -24.78 8.32 -1.58
CA ALA A 66 -25.27 9.12 -0.46
C ALA A 66 -26.32 8.37 0.38
N ILE A 67 -27.15 7.55 -0.25
CA ILE A 67 -28.11 6.67 0.44
C ILE A 67 -27.40 5.55 1.22
N GLY A 68 -26.28 5.05 0.69
CA GLY A 68 -25.43 4.05 1.33
C GLY A 68 -26.11 2.69 1.50
N LEU A 69 -25.96 2.08 2.68
CA LEU A 69 -26.46 0.72 2.96
C LEU A 69 -27.97 0.55 2.75
N GLY A 70 -28.76 1.63 2.81
CA GLY A 70 -30.20 1.59 2.58
C GLY A 70 -30.60 1.20 1.15
N ALA A 71 -29.71 1.39 0.16
CA ALA A 71 -29.97 1.01 -1.23
C ALA A 71 -29.65 -0.47 -1.53
N VAL A 72 -28.89 -1.14 -0.66
CA VAL A 72 -28.36 -2.50 -0.91
C VAL A 72 -29.46 -3.52 -1.19
N PRO A 73 -30.57 -3.60 -0.43
CA PRO A 73 -31.63 -4.58 -0.72
C PRO A 73 -32.21 -4.45 -2.13
N ALA A 74 -32.50 -3.23 -2.59
CA ALA A 74 -33.03 -2.97 -3.92
C ALA A 74 -32.02 -3.34 -5.02
N LEU A 75 -30.73 -3.05 -4.83
CA LEU A 75 -29.67 -3.45 -5.76
C LEU A 75 -29.54 -4.98 -5.86
N LEU A 76 -29.64 -5.69 -4.73
CA LEU A 76 -29.59 -7.16 -4.70
C LEU A 76 -30.80 -7.79 -5.41
N GLU A 77 -31.99 -7.21 -5.28
CA GLU A 77 -33.19 -7.65 -6.03
C GLU A 77 -32.97 -7.56 -7.55
N VAL A 78 -32.35 -6.47 -8.02
CA VAL A 78 -32.01 -6.31 -9.45
C VAL A 78 -31.00 -7.37 -9.90
N LEU A 79 -29.92 -7.62 -9.13
CA LEU A 79 -28.95 -8.66 -9.50
C LEU A 79 -29.54 -10.07 -9.51
N ALA A 80 -30.49 -10.35 -8.61
CA ALA A 80 -31.20 -11.63 -8.55
C ALA A 80 -32.13 -11.86 -9.75
N THR A 81 -32.50 -10.81 -10.49
CA THR A 81 -33.43 -10.92 -11.62
C THR A 81 -32.79 -11.78 -12.73
N PRO A 82 -33.46 -12.84 -13.22
CA PRO A 82 -32.88 -13.76 -14.20
C PRO A 82 -32.50 -13.08 -15.52
N GLN A 83 -33.35 -12.17 -16.01
CA GLN A 83 -33.15 -11.44 -17.26
C GLN A 83 -33.62 -9.99 -17.08
N LEU A 84 -32.72 -9.03 -17.27
CA LEU A 84 -32.96 -7.59 -17.07
C LEU A 84 -33.24 -6.85 -18.39
N ALA A 85 -32.78 -7.43 -19.50
CA ALA A 85 -33.00 -6.93 -20.85
C ALA A 85 -33.00 -8.08 -21.88
N GLU A 86 -33.59 -7.84 -23.04
CA GLU A 86 -33.59 -8.79 -24.17
C GLU A 86 -32.19 -8.99 -24.73
N LYS A 87 -31.42 -7.89 -24.89
CA LYS A 87 -30.06 -7.93 -25.40
C LYS A 87 -29.08 -8.26 -24.28
N GLU A 88 -28.24 -9.27 -24.48
CA GLU A 88 -27.20 -9.67 -23.52
C GLU A 88 -26.26 -8.52 -23.15
N SER A 89 -25.90 -7.66 -24.11
CA SER A 89 -25.05 -6.49 -23.86
C SER A 89 -25.71 -5.44 -22.96
N ALA A 90 -27.03 -5.25 -23.10
CA ALA A 90 -27.80 -4.36 -22.24
C ALA A 90 -27.98 -4.96 -20.84
N ASP A 91 -28.27 -6.25 -20.74
CA ASP A 91 -28.34 -6.96 -19.46
C ASP A 91 -26.99 -6.85 -18.72
N ALA A 92 -25.89 -7.09 -19.42
CA ALA A 92 -24.55 -6.94 -18.88
C ALA A 92 -24.25 -5.51 -18.41
N ASN A 93 -24.65 -4.47 -19.15
CA ASN A 93 -24.48 -3.07 -18.72
C ASN A 93 -25.22 -2.79 -17.40
N ILE A 94 -26.49 -3.21 -17.30
CA ILE A 94 -27.29 -3.00 -16.09
C ILE A 94 -26.60 -3.66 -14.89
N ARG A 95 -26.16 -4.92 -15.03
CA ARG A 95 -25.49 -5.64 -13.93
C ARG A 95 -24.20 -4.98 -13.49
N LEU A 96 -23.43 -4.43 -14.42
CA LEU A 96 -22.18 -3.73 -14.10
C LEU A 96 -22.44 -2.43 -13.34
N ASN A 97 -23.42 -1.62 -13.77
CA ASN A 97 -23.82 -0.41 -13.08
C ASN A 97 -24.32 -0.71 -11.66
N VAL A 98 -25.16 -1.74 -11.53
CA VAL A 98 -25.69 -2.19 -10.23
C VAL A 98 -24.57 -2.71 -9.33
N LEU A 99 -23.62 -3.47 -9.87
CA LEU A 99 -22.47 -3.97 -9.12
C LEU A 99 -21.55 -2.84 -8.66
N GLU A 100 -21.33 -1.81 -9.48
CA GLU A 100 -20.58 -0.61 -9.10
C GLU A 100 -21.27 0.15 -7.96
N ALA A 101 -22.59 0.39 -8.06
CA ALA A 101 -23.35 1.03 -7.00
C ALA A 101 -23.35 0.20 -5.69
N LEU A 102 -23.42 -1.13 -5.80
CA LEU A 102 -23.41 -2.05 -4.66
C LEU A 102 -22.09 -2.02 -3.88
N LEU A 103 -20.96 -1.76 -4.57
CA LEU A 103 -19.62 -1.69 -3.98
C LEU A 103 -19.20 -0.27 -3.58
N ALA A 104 -20.07 0.73 -3.79
CA ALA A 104 -19.82 2.11 -3.42
C ALA A 104 -19.79 2.36 -1.89
N PRO A 105 -20.62 1.69 -1.04
CA PRO A 105 -20.56 1.86 0.40
C PRO A 105 -19.18 1.53 0.99
N ARG A 106 -18.82 2.22 2.09
CA ARG A 106 -17.57 2.02 2.83
C ARG A 106 -17.90 1.82 4.31
N PRO A 107 -17.63 0.63 4.90
CA PRO A 107 -17.11 -0.59 4.26
C PRO A 107 -18.11 -1.23 3.26
N PRO A 108 -17.65 -2.09 2.33
CA PRO A 108 -18.54 -2.78 1.38
C PRO A 108 -19.49 -3.75 2.08
N PRO A 109 -20.71 -3.96 1.55
CA PRO A 109 -21.69 -4.86 2.15
C PRO A 109 -21.35 -6.33 1.86
N ARG A 110 -20.70 -7.04 2.81
CA ARG A 110 -20.35 -8.47 2.63
C ARG A 110 -21.57 -9.37 2.45
N CYS A 111 -22.77 -8.93 2.86
CA CYS A 111 -24.01 -9.65 2.60
C CYS A 111 -24.33 -9.80 1.10
N ALA A 112 -23.64 -9.04 0.22
CA ALA A 112 -23.78 -9.14 -1.23
C ALA A 112 -23.06 -10.34 -1.86
N VAL A 113 -22.14 -11.00 -1.14
CA VAL A 113 -21.32 -12.10 -1.66
C VAL A 113 -22.12 -13.17 -2.41
N PRO A 114 -23.26 -13.68 -1.90
CA PRO A 114 -24.05 -14.69 -2.62
C PRO A 114 -24.57 -14.20 -3.98
N ALA A 115 -25.01 -12.94 -4.07
CA ALA A 115 -25.49 -12.36 -5.32
C ALA A 115 -24.35 -12.20 -6.33
N VAL A 116 -23.18 -11.77 -5.87
CA VAL A 116 -21.97 -11.63 -6.70
C VAL A 116 -21.48 -12.99 -7.20
N LEU A 117 -21.49 -14.03 -6.37
CA LEU A 117 -21.18 -15.40 -6.81
C LEU A 117 -22.14 -15.89 -7.90
N GLY A 118 -23.43 -15.56 -7.79
CA GLY A 118 -24.43 -15.87 -8.83
C GLY A 118 -24.17 -15.20 -10.18
N LEU A 119 -23.32 -14.16 -10.24
CA LEU A 119 -22.90 -13.53 -11.48
C LEU A 119 -21.80 -14.32 -12.22
N LEU A 120 -21.07 -15.20 -11.55
CA LEU A 120 -20.01 -16.02 -12.17
C LEU A 120 -20.59 -17.07 -13.14
N SER A 121 -21.81 -17.54 -12.90
CA SER A 121 -22.48 -18.51 -13.78
C SER A 121 -23.17 -17.86 -15.00
N ARG A 122 -23.00 -16.55 -15.22
CA ARG A 122 -23.63 -15.82 -16.34
C ARG A 122 -22.76 -15.88 -17.60
N ARG A 123 -23.37 -15.82 -18.78
CA ARG A 123 -22.67 -15.94 -20.07
C ARG A 123 -21.70 -14.80 -20.38
N SER A 124 -21.96 -13.60 -19.86
CA SER A 124 -21.13 -12.44 -20.17
C SER A 124 -19.79 -12.46 -19.42
N ALA A 125 -18.69 -12.68 -20.16
CA ALA A 125 -17.34 -12.63 -19.62
C ALA A 125 -16.99 -11.30 -18.92
N ARG A 126 -17.58 -10.17 -19.36
CA ARG A 126 -17.39 -8.87 -18.70
C ARG A 126 -18.04 -8.83 -17.32
N VAL A 127 -19.24 -9.39 -17.18
CA VAL A 127 -19.94 -9.50 -15.89
C VAL A 127 -19.21 -10.46 -14.96
N GLN A 128 -18.77 -11.62 -15.45
CA GLN A 128 -17.99 -12.58 -14.68
C GLN A 128 -16.69 -11.96 -14.12
N ARG A 129 -15.91 -11.26 -14.97
CA ARG A 129 -14.68 -10.59 -14.54
C ARG A 129 -14.95 -9.51 -13.49
N GLN A 130 -15.97 -8.68 -13.69
CA GLN A 130 -16.30 -7.66 -12.70
C GLN A 130 -16.80 -8.27 -11.40
N ALA A 131 -17.53 -9.38 -11.45
CA ALA A 131 -17.93 -10.14 -10.27
C ALA A 131 -16.71 -10.70 -9.52
N MET A 132 -15.71 -11.25 -10.21
CA MET A 132 -14.46 -11.69 -9.57
C MET A 132 -13.71 -10.51 -8.92
N ARG A 133 -13.62 -9.36 -9.60
CA ARG A 133 -13.08 -8.11 -9.01
C ARG A 133 -13.86 -7.65 -7.78
N ALA A 134 -15.19 -7.80 -7.80
CA ALA A 134 -16.04 -7.50 -6.66
C ALA A 134 -15.74 -8.44 -5.48
N LEU A 135 -15.51 -9.74 -5.73
CA LEU A 135 -15.13 -10.71 -4.69
C LEU A 135 -13.77 -10.37 -4.08
N VAL A 136 -12.80 -9.90 -4.87
CA VAL A 136 -11.51 -9.38 -4.38
C VAL A 136 -11.71 -8.26 -3.35
N TYR A 137 -12.68 -7.36 -3.63
CA TYR A 137 -13.00 -6.25 -2.74
C TYR A 137 -13.79 -6.69 -1.50
N LEU A 138 -14.70 -7.66 -1.66
CA LEU A 138 -15.58 -8.15 -0.58
C LEU A 138 -14.87 -9.10 0.39
N ARG A 139 -13.79 -9.76 -0.03
CA ARG A 139 -13.03 -10.76 0.74
C ARG A 139 -13.93 -11.78 1.44
N PRO A 140 -14.66 -12.60 0.67
CA PRO A 140 -15.59 -13.55 1.26
C PRO A 140 -14.86 -14.67 2.02
N ARG A 141 -15.58 -15.31 2.94
CA ARG A 141 -15.13 -16.60 3.50
C ARG A 141 -15.06 -17.66 2.39
N PRO A 142 -14.13 -18.63 2.47
CA PRO A 142 -13.94 -19.71 1.50
C PRO A 142 -15.06 -20.74 1.63
N THR A 143 -16.25 -20.39 1.16
CA THR A 143 -17.36 -21.35 1.04
C THR A 143 -17.08 -22.32 -0.09
N ARG A 144 -17.58 -23.56 0.02
CA ARG A 144 -17.46 -24.58 -1.03
C ARG A 144 -17.96 -24.09 -2.39
N LEU A 145 -19.02 -23.28 -2.40
CA LEU A 145 -19.55 -22.68 -3.63
C LEU A 145 -18.59 -21.65 -4.22
N ALA A 146 -18.05 -20.74 -3.40
CA ALA A 146 -17.11 -19.71 -3.85
C ALA A 146 -15.84 -20.33 -4.43
N VAL A 147 -15.24 -21.28 -3.70
CA VAL A 147 -14.04 -22.00 -4.15
C VAL A 147 -14.30 -22.71 -5.48
N ARG A 148 -15.38 -23.50 -5.57
CA ARG A 148 -15.72 -24.23 -6.80
C ARG A 148 -15.88 -23.31 -8.00
N LEU A 149 -16.68 -22.24 -7.89
CA LEU A 149 -16.95 -21.32 -9.00
C LEU A 149 -15.68 -20.57 -9.46
N LEU A 150 -14.80 -20.21 -8.52
CA LEU A 150 -13.54 -19.56 -8.85
C LEU A 150 -12.54 -20.53 -9.48
N LEU A 151 -12.46 -21.78 -9.01
CA LEU A 151 -11.67 -22.83 -9.64
C LEU A 151 -12.14 -23.14 -11.06
N GLU A 152 -13.46 -23.17 -11.29
CA GLU A 152 -14.03 -23.28 -12.65
C GLU A 152 -13.55 -22.12 -13.54
N ALA A 153 -13.51 -20.89 -13.02
CA ALA A 153 -13.01 -19.72 -13.76
C ALA A 153 -11.50 -19.76 -14.04
N CYS A 154 -10.69 -20.40 -13.18
CA CYS A 154 -9.26 -20.65 -13.43
C CYS A 154 -9.01 -21.57 -14.65
N GLN A 155 -10.03 -22.31 -15.09
CA GLN A 155 -9.96 -23.24 -16.21
C GLN A 155 -10.42 -22.61 -17.55
N ASP A 156 -10.68 -21.31 -17.60
CA ASP A 156 -11.07 -20.63 -18.85
C ASP A 156 -9.98 -20.80 -19.93
N LYS A 157 -10.39 -21.42 -21.05
CA LYS A 157 -9.49 -21.76 -22.16
C LYS A 157 -9.19 -20.59 -23.10
N THR A 158 -9.93 -19.50 -22.99
CA THR A 158 -9.96 -18.44 -24.00
C THR A 158 -9.39 -17.11 -23.50
N GLN A 159 -9.58 -16.78 -22.22
CA GLN A 159 -9.25 -15.47 -21.67
C GLN A 159 -8.35 -15.61 -20.45
N TRP A 160 -7.07 -15.22 -20.60
CA TRP A 160 -6.12 -15.19 -19.49
C TRP A 160 -6.59 -14.27 -18.35
N GLN A 161 -7.35 -13.20 -18.66
CA GLN A 161 -7.88 -12.26 -17.67
C GLN A 161 -8.87 -12.95 -16.72
N ALA A 162 -9.66 -13.90 -17.22
CA ALA A 162 -10.58 -14.65 -16.38
C ALA A 162 -9.80 -15.50 -15.38
N ARG A 163 -8.78 -16.24 -15.86
CA ARG A 163 -7.91 -17.07 -15.02
C ARG A 163 -7.16 -16.25 -13.96
N ALA A 164 -6.53 -15.14 -14.37
CA ALA A 164 -5.79 -14.26 -13.46
C ALA A 164 -6.70 -13.65 -12.38
N THR A 165 -7.87 -13.11 -12.78
CA THR A 165 -8.80 -12.50 -11.82
C THR A 165 -9.40 -13.54 -10.87
N ALA A 166 -9.60 -14.77 -11.32
CA ALA A 166 -10.07 -15.88 -10.48
C ALA A 166 -9.03 -16.25 -9.41
N LEU A 167 -7.75 -16.35 -9.79
CA LEU A 167 -6.64 -16.56 -8.86
C LEU A 167 -6.52 -15.42 -7.85
N ASP A 168 -6.62 -14.16 -8.30
CA ASP A 168 -6.60 -13.01 -7.39
C ASP A 168 -7.80 -13.05 -6.41
N ALA A 169 -9.00 -13.45 -6.87
CA ALA A 169 -10.16 -13.62 -6.01
C ALA A 169 -9.94 -14.76 -4.97
N LEU A 170 -9.40 -15.90 -5.40
CA LEU A 170 -9.01 -17.01 -4.50
C LEU A 170 -7.97 -16.54 -3.47
N ALA A 171 -6.99 -15.73 -3.90
CA ALA A 171 -5.98 -15.13 -3.04
C ALA A 171 -6.56 -14.12 -2.04
N THR A 172 -7.82 -13.70 -2.14
CA THR A 172 -8.44 -12.80 -1.15
C THR A 172 -9.47 -13.45 -0.22
N LEU A 173 -9.70 -14.76 -0.38
CA LEU A 173 -10.62 -15.47 0.51
C LEU A 173 -10.13 -15.46 1.95
N ASP A 174 -11.00 -15.13 2.90
CA ASP A 174 -10.66 -15.01 4.33
C ASP A 174 -10.33 -16.39 4.94
N GLY A 175 -9.12 -16.57 5.46
CA GLY A 175 -8.70 -17.82 6.13
C GLY A 175 -7.65 -18.63 5.37
N PRO A 176 -7.42 -19.91 5.75
CA PRO A 176 -6.39 -20.75 5.13
C PRO A 176 -6.74 -21.08 3.67
N VAL A 177 -5.70 -21.28 2.86
CA VAL A 177 -5.84 -21.68 1.44
C VAL A 177 -6.21 -23.17 1.38
N PRO A 178 -7.35 -23.55 0.76
CA PRO A 178 -7.70 -24.95 0.55
C PRO A 178 -6.70 -25.70 -0.37
N ASP A 179 -6.54 -27.01 -0.18
CA ASP A 179 -5.58 -27.81 -0.96
C ASP A 179 -5.87 -27.79 -2.46
N ASP A 180 -7.13 -27.88 -2.89
CA ASP A 180 -7.52 -27.81 -4.30
C ASP A 180 -7.14 -26.46 -4.95
N VAL A 181 -7.27 -25.36 -4.19
CA VAL A 181 -6.83 -24.02 -4.57
C VAL A 181 -5.30 -23.94 -4.67
N LEU A 182 -4.59 -24.59 -3.75
CA LEU A 182 -3.13 -24.67 -3.78
C LEU A 182 -2.61 -25.41 -5.02
N HIS A 183 -3.16 -26.60 -5.30
CA HIS A 183 -2.80 -27.39 -6.48
C HIS A 183 -3.11 -26.64 -7.78
N GLU A 184 -4.23 -25.91 -7.82
CA GLU A 184 -4.56 -25.08 -8.98
C GLU A 184 -3.53 -23.96 -9.17
N ALA A 185 -3.11 -23.28 -8.10
CA ALA A 185 -2.09 -22.24 -8.18
C ALA A 185 -0.74 -22.79 -8.68
N LEU A 186 -0.29 -23.93 -8.15
CA LEU A 186 0.92 -24.62 -8.63
C LEU A 186 0.82 -24.94 -10.12
N ARG A 187 -0.30 -25.50 -10.58
CA ARG A 187 -0.55 -25.79 -12.01
C ARG A 187 -0.50 -24.54 -12.88
N ARG A 188 -0.92 -23.38 -12.37
CA ARG A 188 -0.95 -22.11 -13.10
C ARG A 188 0.42 -21.42 -13.19
N LEU A 189 1.46 -21.93 -12.53
CA LEU A 189 2.84 -21.46 -12.72
C LEU A 189 3.40 -21.79 -14.11
N SER A 190 2.83 -22.77 -14.82
CA SER A 190 3.17 -23.08 -16.21
C SER A 190 2.22 -22.45 -17.24
N ASP A 191 1.35 -21.53 -16.83
CA ASP A 191 0.42 -20.86 -17.74
C ASP A 191 1.19 -19.98 -18.74
N GLU A 192 0.75 -19.93 -19.99
CA GLU A 192 1.38 -19.13 -21.05
C GLU A 192 1.42 -17.64 -20.70
N SER A 193 0.40 -17.15 -19.98
CA SER A 193 0.27 -15.74 -19.65
C SER A 193 1.05 -15.39 -18.38
N PRO A 194 2.01 -14.45 -18.43
CA PRO A 194 2.74 -13.99 -17.25
C PRO A 194 1.80 -13.39 -16.19
N TYR A 195 0.66 -12.81 -16.59
CA TYR A 195 -0.33 -12.30 -15.65
C TYR A 195 -0.98 -13.40 -14.81
N VAL A 196 -1.22 -14.56 -15.40
CA VAL A 196 -1.78 -15.72 -14.70
C VAL A 196 -0.74 -16.30 -13.76
N ARG A 197 0.51 -16.49 -14.22
CA ARG A 197 1.62 -16.93 -13.37
C ARG A 197 1.80 -16.01 -12.16
N ARG A 198 1.83 -14.69 -12.35
CA ARG A 198 1.92 -13.72 -11.24
C ARG A 198 0.77 -13.84 -10.26
N SER A 199 -0.46 -14.01 -10.73
CA SER A 199 -1.63 -14.18 -9.85
C SER A 199 -1.55 -15.48 -9.04
N ALA A 200 -1.02 -16.55 -9.65
CA ALA A 200 -0.75 -17.81 -8.95
C ALA A 200 0.33 -17.65 -7.88
N LEU A 201 1.45 -17.00 -8.19
CA LEU A 201 2.53 -16.71 -7.25
C LEU A 201 2.02 -15.94 -6.01
N ARG A 202 1.17 -14.92 -6.23
CA ARG A 202 0.52 -14.17 -5.15
C ARG A 202 -0.34 -15.06 -4.25
N LEU A 203 -1.11 -15.96 -4.85
CA LEU A 203 -1.92 -16.92 -4.10
C LEU A 203 -1.02 -17.85 -3.27
N LEU A 204 0.07 -18.38 -3.85
CA LEU A 204 1.03 -19.22 -3.13
C LEU A 204 1.70 -18.48 -1.97
N GLY A 205 1.92 -17.17 -2.11
CA GLY A 205 2.42 -16.29 -1.05
C GLY A 205 1.58 -16.25 0.23
N ARG A 206 0.34 -16.75 0.18
CA ARG A 206 -0.54 -16.87 1.36
C ARG A 206 -0.35 -18.16 2.15
N CYS A 207 0.43 -19.10 1.64
CA CYS A 207 0.61 -20.40 2.27
C CYS A 207 1.60 -20.26 3.43
N THR A 208 1.08 -20.09 4.65
CA THR A 208 1.89 -19.94 5.85
C THR A 208 1.49 -21.00 6.89
N PRO A 209 2.38 -21.95 7.25
CA PRO A 209 3.72 -22.16 6.71
C PRO A 209 3.69 -22.70 5.26
N PRO A 210 4.71 -22.41 4.44
CA PRO A 210 4.81 -22.95 3.08
C PRO A 210 5.22 -24.43 3.11
N SER A 211 4.73 -25.24 2.18
CA SER A 211 5.24 -26.60 1.96
C SER A 211 6.54 -26.57 1.14
N GLU A 212 7.34 -27.64 1.23
CA GLU A 212 8.56 -27.80 0.41
C GLU A 212 8.26 -27.78 -1.10
N GLU A 213 7.12 -28.34 -1.52
CA GLU A 213 6.66 -28.27 -2.91
C GLU A 213 6.44 -26.82 -3.37
N VAL A 214 5.80 -25.99 -2.54
CA VAL A 214 5.60 -24.56 -2.84
C VAL A 214 6.94 -23.84 -2.94
N LEU A 215 7.86 -24.07 -2.00
CA LEU A 215 9.17 -23.43 -2.01
C LEU A 215 9.98 -23.81 -3.26
N HIS A 216 9.99 -25.09 -3.63
CA HIS A 216 10.69 -25.55 -4.83
C HIS A 216 10.07 -24.96 -6.11
N ALA A 217 8.74 -24.99 -6.22
CA ALA A 217 8.04 -24.41 -7.36
C ALA A 217 8.32 -22.91 -7.50
N LEU A 218 8.39 -22.18 -6.38
CA LEU A 218 8.80 -20.76 -6.39
C LEU A 218 10.26 -20.61 -6.87
N GLU A 219 11.21 -21.38 -6.34
CA GLU A 219 12.62 -21.32 -6.78
C GLU A 219 12.79 -21.56 -8.29
N GLU A 220 12.05 -22.51 -8.87
CA GLU A 220 12.06 -22.77 -10.31
C GLU A 220 11.58 -21.56 -11.13
N GLN A 221 10.59 -20.82 -10.62
CA GLN A 221 10.07 -19.63 -11.30
C GLN A 221 11.04 -18.44 -11.28
N VAL A 222 12.01 -18.40 -10.37
CA VAL A 222 13.06 -17.36 -10.37
C VAL A 222 13.93 -17.43 -11.62
N VAL A 223 14.04 -18.59 -12.26
CA VAL A 223 14.87 -18.77 -13.46
C VAL A 223 14.28 -18.06 -14.67
N LEU A 224 12.96 -17.85 -14.72
CA LEU A 224 12.30 -17.16 -15.82
C LEU A 224 12.79 -15.71 -15.93
N ASP A 225 13.08 -15.26 -17.16
CA ASP A 225 13.53 -13.90 -17.43
C ASP A 225 12.36 -13.01 -17.83
N ASP A 226 11.42 -12.84 -16.91
CA ASP A 226 10.26 -11.97 -17.08
C ASP A 226 9.84 -11.30 -15.76
N GLU A 227 8.78 -10.49 -15.81
CA GLU A 227 8.29 -9.76 -14.63
C GLU A 227 7.80 -10.65 -13.48
N SER A 228 7.57 -11.94 -13.71
CA SER A 228 7.21 -12.89 -12.67
C SER A 228 8.39 -13.12 -11.72
N ARG A 229 9.65 -13.05 -12.19
CA ARG A 229 10.85 -13.21 -11.35
C ARG A 229 10.82 -12.29 -10.12
N VAL A 230 10.42 -11.03 -10.33
CA VAL A 230 10.26 -10.00 -9.28
C VAL A 230 9.23 -10.46 -8.25
N VAL A 231 8.04 -10.90 -8.69
CA VAL A 231 6.99 -11.43 -7.80
C VAL A 231 7.49 -12.64 -7.02
N VAL A 232 8.18 -13.57 -7.67
CA VAL A 232 8.68 -14.78 -7.02
C VAL A 232 9.68 -14.46 -5.92
N LEU A 233 10.67 -13.60 -6.20
CA LEU A 233 11.68 -13.19 -5.22
C LEU A 233 11.02 -12.49 -4.03
N GLN A 234 10.01 -11.67 -4.31
CA GLN A 234 9.22 -11.00 -3.28
C GLN A 234 8.46 -12.01 -2.42
N VAL A 235 7.72 -12.95 -3.02
CA VAL A 235 6.99 -14.00 -2.31
C VAL A 235 7.92 -14.90 -1.50
N LEU A 236 9.05 -15.33 -2.07
CA LEU A 236 10.07 -16.12 -1.37
C LEU A 236 10.66 -15.36 -0.18
N SER A 237 10.93 -14.06 -0.31
CA SER A 237 11.47 -13.26 0.79
C SER A 237 10.57 -13.24 2.01
N TRP A 238 9.26 -13.41 1.83
CA TRP A 238 8.28 -13.47 2.92
C TRP A 238 8.11 -14.88 3.48
N LEU A 239 8.04 -15.89 2.60
CA LEU A 239 7.78 -17.27 2.99
C LEU A 239 9.02 -17.97 3.55
N SER A 240 10.19 -17.71 2.97
CA SER A 240 11.46 -18.31 3.37
C SER A 240 12.64 -17.36 3.08
N PRO A 241 12.89 -16.39 3.99
CA PRO A 241 14.01 -15.44 3.85
C PRO A 241 15.37 -16.11 3.61
N SER A 242 15.61 -17.28 4.21
CA SER A 242 16.85 -18.03 4.07
C SER A 242 17.08 -18.56 2.65
N ARG A 243 16.02 -18.98 1.95
CA ARG A 243 16.07 -19.42 0.55
C ARG A 243 16.06 -18.25 -0.43
N ALA A 244 15.39 -17.16 -0.07
CA ALA A 244 15.38 -15.94 -0.88
C ALA A 244 16.75 -15.25 -0.92
N LEU A 245 17.49 -15.22 0.20
CA LEU A 245 18.77 -14.52 0.33
C LEU A 245 19.78 -14.83 -0.79
N PRO A 246 20.15 -16.09 -1.10
CA PRO A 246 21.12 -16.38 -2.15
C PRO A 246 20.62 -15.98 -3.55
N LEU A 247 19.30 -16.03 -3.79
CA LEU A 247 18.70 -15.63 -5.05
C LEU A 247 18.71 -14.11 -5.21
N LEU A 248 18.38 -13.38 -4.14
CA LEU A 248 18.49 -11.92 -4.08
C LEU A 248 19.93 -11.45 -4.22
N ASP A 249 20.89 -12.09 -3.55
CA ASP A 249 22.32 -11.79 -3.71
C ASP A 249 22.75 -11.97 -5.17
N LYS A 250 22.35 -13.09 -5.80
CA LYS A 250 22.65 -13.35 -7.22
C LYS A 250 22.02 -12.30 -8.14
N THR A 251 20.77 -11.93 -7.93
CA THR A 251 20.07 -10.92 -8.75
C THR A 251 20.69 -9.54 -8.57
N ALA A 252 20.93 -9.09 -7.34
CA ALA A 252 21.56 -7.79 -7.06
C ALA A 252 23.03 -7.74 -7.54
N ARG A 253 23.74 -8.88 -7.58
CA ARG A 253 25.08 -8.98 -8.19
C ARG A 253 25.10 -8.63 -9.68
N GLY A 254 23.98 -8.78 -10.39
CA GLY A 254 23.85 -8.33 -11.78
C GLY A 254 24.12 -6.84 -11.99
N LEU A 255 23.97 -6.01 -10.93
CA LEU A 255 24.35 -4.60 -10.96
C LEU A 255 25.86 -4.41 -11.15
N VAL A 256 26.68 -5.38 -10.71
CA VAL A 256 28.13 -5.37 -10.87
C VAL A 256 28.47 -5.94 -12.25
N GLY A 257 28.64 -5.05 -13.24
CA GLY A 257 28.81 -5.44 -14.65
C GLY A 257 27.60 -5.12 -15.53
N LEU A 258 26.63 -4.36 -15.01
CA LEU A 258 25.48 -3.89 -15.77
C LEU A 258 25.91 -3.09 -17.01
N LEU A 259 25.35 -3.46 -18.17
CA LEU A 259 25.57 -2.74 -19.42
C LEU A 259 24.85 -1.37 -19.39
N PRO A 260 25.38 -0.32 -20.04
CA PRO A 260 24.81 1.04 -19.96
C PRO A 260 23.32 1.19 -20.34
N ASN A 261 22.77 0.26 -21.13
CA ASN A 261 21.39 0.30 -21.62
C ASN A 261 20.51 -0.85 -21.10
N ASP A 262 21.00 -1.65 -20.14
CA ASP A 262 20.25 -2.78 -19.57
C ASP A 262 19.31 -2.30 -18.46
N GLN A 263 18.18 -1.72 -18.86
CA GLN A 263 17.16 -1.20 -17.94
C GLN A 263 16.51 -2.31 -17.11
N ASP A 264 16.26 -3.47 -17.72
CA ASP A 264 15.66 -4.61 -17.03
C ASP A 264 16.60 -5.20 -15.98
N GLY A 265 17.88 -5.37 -16.30
CA GLY A 265 18.90 -5.80 -15.34
C GLY A 265 19.05 -4.80 -14.18
N ALA A 266 19.03 -3.49 -14.47
CA ALA A 266 19.00 -2.45 -13.45
C ALA A 266 17.77 -2.59 -12.53
N ARG A 267 16.58 -2.66 -13.12
CA ARG A 267 15.32 -2.81 -12.39
C ARG A 267 15.33 -4.02 -11.47
N GLN A 268 15.72 -5.19 -12.00
CA GLN A 268 15.79 -6.43 -11.24
C GLN A 268 16.81 -6.33 -10.09
N GLY A 269 17.99 -5.77 -10.35
CA GLY A 269 19.03 -5.62 -9.34
C GLY A 269 18.68 -4.64 -8.22
N LEU A 270 18.10 -3.49 -8.57
CA LEU A 270 17.63 -2.49 -7.59
C LEU A 270 16.45 -3.03 -6.77
N PHE A 271 15.54 -3.77 -7.40
CA PHE A 271 14.46 -4.45 -6.69
C PHE A 271 14.99 -5.51 -5.73
N ALA A 272 16.02 -6.28 -6.11
CA ALA A 272 16.65 -7.24 -5.22
C ALA A 272 17.31 -6.55 -4.01
N LEU A 273 17.96 -5.40 -4.18
CA LEU A 273 18.45 -4.58 -3.07
C LEU A 273 17.30 -4.12 -2.16
N HIS A 274 16.17 -3.67 -2.72
CA HIS A 274 15.00 -3.30 -1.93
C HIS A 274 14.48 -4.46 -1.06
N LEU A 275 14.36 -5.66 -1.64
CA LEU A 275 13.94 -6.85 -0.88
C LEU A 275 14.94 -7.22 0.22
N LEU A 276 16.25 -7.11 -0.05
CA LEU A 276 17.30 -7.28 0.97
C LEU A 276 17.15 -6.27 2.11
N ALA A 277 16.83 -5.00 1.81
CA ALA A 277 16.55 -4.00 2.85
C ALA A 277 15.33 -4.39 3.69
N GLY A 278 14.30 -4.98 3.08
CA GLY A 278 13.12 -5.50 3.77
C GLY A 278 13.41 -6.64 4.75
N MET A 279 14.47 -7.42 4.50
CA MET A 279 14.89 -8.53 5.37
C MET A 279 15.66 -8.07 6.63
N GLY A 280 16.13 -6.82 6.67
CA GLY A 280 16.88 -6.27 7.80
C GLY A 280 18.10 -7.12 8.16
N ALA A 281 18.23 -7.53 9.42
CA ALA A 281 19.41 -8.20 9.96
C ALA A 281 19.67 -9.56 9.28
N GLN A 282 18.63 -10.19 8.71
CA GLN A 282 18.78 -11.43 7.95
C GLN A 282 19.59 -11.22 6.66
N ALA A 283 19.64 -10.00 6.12
CA ALA A 283 20.45 -9.66 4.93
C ALA A 283 21.94 -9.41 5.24
N ARG A 284 22.39 -9.55 6.51
CA ARG A 284 23.80 -9.34 6.88
C ARG A 284 24.81 -10.16 6.05
N PRO A 285 24.54 -11.41 5.60
CA PRO A 285 25.44 -12.13 4.71
C PRO A 285 25.68 -11.43 3.35
N ALA A 286 24.80 -10.53 2.92
CA ALA A 286 24.92 -9.77 1.67
C ALA A 286 25.88 -8.56 1.77
N VAL A 287 26.45 -8.24 2.94
CA VAL A 287 27.33 -7.07 3.12
C VAL A 287 28.51 -7.06 2.13
N GLY A 288 29.12 -8.21 1.85
CA GLY A 288 30.19 -8.30 0.85
C GLY A 288 29.73 -7.96 -0.57
N LEU A 289 28.46 -8.24 -0.92
CA LEU A 289 27.86 -7.78 -2.17
C LEU A 289 27.63 -6.26 -2.15
N LEU A 290 27.09 -5.71 -1.06
CA LEU A 290 26.83 -4.28 -0.93
C LEU A 290 28.12 -3.47 -1.14
N ARG A 291 29.23 -3.90 -0.53
CA ARG A 291 30.56 -3.30 -0.76
C ARG A 291 30.93 -3.28 -2.23
N ARG A 292 30.78 -4.42 -2.94
CA ARG A 292 31.07 -4.50 -4.39
C ARG A 292 30.18 -3.58 -5.21
N VAL A 293 28.89 -3.48 -4.90
CA VAL A 293 27.94 -2.59 -5.57
C VAL A 293 28.36 -1.13 -5.38
N VAL A 294 28.69 -0.72 -4.15
CA VAL A 294 29.17 0.63 -3.84
C VAL A 294 30.49 0.92 -4.55
N THR A 295 31.48 0.03 -4.48
CA THR A 295 32.76 0.20 -5.18
C THR A 295 32.56 0.33 -6.70
N HIS A 296 31.67 -0.46 -7.28
CA HIS A 296 31.39 -0.39 -8.72
C HIS A 296 30.67 0.91 -9.09
N ALA A 297 29.71 1.35 -8.29
CA ALA A 297 29.06 2.65 -8.44
C ALA A 297 30.08 3.80 -8.45
N VAL A 298 31.02 3.81 -7.49
CA VAL A 298 32.09 4.82 -7.46
C VAL A 298 32.96 4.78 -8.72
N LYS A 299 33.31 3.59 -9.21
CA LYS A 299 34.12 3.44 -10.44
C LYS A 299 33.43 3.98 -11.70
N ARG A 300 32.10 3.86 -11.79
CA ARG A 300 31.31 4.39 -12.90
C ARG A 300 31.24 5.92 -12.91
N GLY A 301 31.47 6.55 -11.75
CA GLY A 301 31.62 8.00 -11.61
C GLY A 301 30.30 8.77 -11.50
N HIS A 302 30.40 10.03 -11.11
CA HIS A 302 29.25 10.91 -10.81
C HIS A 302 28.41 11.30 -12.03
N GLY A 303 28.92 11.11 -13.25
CA GLY A 303 28.21 11.41 -14.49
C GLY A 303 27.29 10.29 -14.98
N ASP A 304 27.33 9.11 -14.35
CA ASP A 304 26.43 7.99 -14.67
C ASP A 304 25.18 8.05 -13.78
N PRO A 305 23.98 8.29 -14.36
CA PRO A 305 22.73 8.34 -13.59
C PRO A 305 22.43 7.06 -12.81
N PHE A 306 22.95 5.90 -13.22
CA PHE A 306 22.72 4.62 -12.55
C PHE A 306 23.68 4.38 -11.38
N ALA A 307 24.91 4.90 -11.47
CA ALA A 307 25.90 4.76 -10.41
C ALA A 307 25.38 5.29 -9.07
N TRP A 308 24.75 6.47 -9.11
CA TRP A 308 24.15 7.07 -7.93
C TRP A 308 23.06 6.19 -7.32
N LYS A 309 22.11 5.69 -8.15
CA LYS A 309 21.01 4.80 -7.71
C LYS A 309 21.53 3.55 -7.02
N MET A 310 22.49 2.87 -7.64
CA MET A 310 23.10 1.65 -7.09
C MET A 310 23.66 1.89 -5.68
N ARG A 311 24.40 2.99 -5.51
CA ARG A 311 24.99 3.36 -4.23
C ARG A 311 23.92 3.65 -3.18
N VAL A 312 22.95 4.49 -3.52
CA VAL A 312 21.87 4.89 -2.60
C VAL A 312 21.08 3.68 -2.10
N HIS A 313 20.70 2.76 -2.99
CA HIS A 313 19.99 1.55 -2.58
C HIS A 313 20.87 0.59 -1.77
N ALA A 314 22.16 0.44 -2.09
CA ALA A 314 23.07 -0.38 -1.29
C ALA A 314 23.28 0.20 0.12
N GLU A 315 23.39 1.53 0.25
CA GLU A 315 23.44 2.23 1.54
C GLU A 315 22.14 2.03 2.34
N SER A 316 20.99 2.03 1.67
CA SER A 316 19.68 1.73 2.29
C SER A 316 19.58 0.30 2.83
N VAL A 317 20.12 -0.70 2.11
CA VAL A 317 20.21 -2.08 2.65
C VAL A 317 21.08 -2.12 3.91
N ALA A 318 22.24 -1.48 3.88
CA ALA A 318 23.15 -1.43 5.02
C ALA A 318 22.50 -0.72 6.23
N ASP A 319 21.80 0.41 6.00
CA ASP A 319 21.01 1.09 7.05
C ASP A 319 19.96 0.16 7.65
N ALA A 320 19.22 -0.59 6.83
CA ALA A 320 18.22 -1.54 7.30
C ALA A 320 18.81 -2.70 8.11
N ILE A 321 19.98 -3.24 7.69
CA ILE A 321 20.72 -4.27 8.44
C ILE A 321 21.10 -3.76 9.83
N VAL A 322 21.64 -2.54 9.91
CA VAL A 322 22.09 -1.95 11.17
C VAL A 322 20.91 -1.66 12.10
N ARG A 323 19.83 -1.05 11.60
CA ARG A 323 18.67 -0.65 12.41
C ARG A 323 17.85 -1.82 12.97
N SER A 324 17.91 -2.98 12.33
CA SER A 324 17.08 -4.14 12.69
C SER A 324 17.74 -5.08 13.71
N ALA A 325 18.95 -4.76 14.16
CA ALA A 325 19.61 -5.40 15.29
C ALA A 325 20.00 -4.33 16.32
N PRO A 326 19.92 -4.61 17.63
CA PRO A 326 20.45 -3.70 18.62
C PRO A 326 21.95 -3.49 18.36
N LEU A 327 22.37 -2.22 18.18
CA LEU A 327 23.80 -1.91 18.12
C LEU A 327 24.49 -2.42 19.40
N PRO A 328 25.70 -3.01 19.31
CA PRO A 328 26.51 -3.32 20.49
C PRO A 328 26.65 -2.07 21.37
N VAL A 329 26.72 -2.25 22.70
CA VAL A 329 26.79 -1.12 23.64
C VAL A 329 28.02 -0.24 23.35
N GLU A 330 29.08 -0.85 22.86
CA GLU A 330 30.35 -0.22 22.48
C GLU A 330 30.22 0.70 21.25
N ALA A 331 29.26 0.43 20.38
CA ALA A 331 28.97 1.22 19.18
C ALA A 331 28.04 2.42 19.46
N ARG A 332 27.44 2.47 20.66
CA ARG A 332 26.47 3.50 21.05
C ARG A 332 27.17 4.73 21.59
N THR A 333 26.71 5.91 21.20
CA THR A 333 27.18 7.19 21.73
C THR A 333 26.10 7.83 22.59
N PRO A 334 26.16 7.72 23.93
CA PRO A 334 25.25 8.44 24.82
C PRO A 334 25.36 9.95 24.61
N GLY A 335 24.24 10.66 24.74
CA GLY A 335 24.16 12.10 24.48
C GLY A 335 23.31 12.83 25.51
N GLN A 336 23.29 14.17 25.43
CA GLN A 336 22.45 14.99 26.32
C GLN A 336 20.95 14.73 26.13
N GLY A 337 20.55 14.31 24.92
CA GLY A 337 19.16 13.99 24.57
C GLY A 337 18.19 15.18 24.73
N SER A 338 16.92 14.86 24.94
CA SER A 338 15.86 15.81 25.29
C SER A 338 14.92 15.17 26.32
N PRO A 339 15.18 15.33 27.63
CA PRO A 339 14.38 14.72 28.69
C PRO A 339 12.90 15.11 28.63
N ARG A 340 12.61 16.35 28.21
CA ARG A 340 11.25 16.87 28.03
C ARG A 340 10.51 16.12 26.91
N LEU A 341 11.17 15.96 25.75
CA LEU A 341 10.60 15.19 24.66
C LEU A 341 10.48 13.72 25.02
N ALA A 342 11.46 13.13 25.72
CA ALA A 342 11.41 11.74 26.16
C ALA A 342 10.19 11.46 27.06
N LEU A 343 9.85 12.38 27.97
CA LEU A 343 8.65 12.28 28.78
C LEU A 343 7.37 12.36 27.94
N SER A 344 7.35 13.26 26.95
CA SER A 344 6.19 13.47 26.07
C SER A 344 5.96 12.26 25.14
N LEU A 345 7.02 11.70 24.56
CA LEU A 345 6.99 10.50 23.72
C LEU A 345 6.62 9.23 24.49
N ALA A 346 6.88 9.19 25.80
CA ALA A 346 6.43 8.11 26.68
C ALA A 346 4.93 8.21 27.05
N GLY A 347 4.28 9.33 26.70
CA GLY A 347 2.85 9.55 26.87
C GLY A 347 1.98 8.77 25.89
N PRO A 348 0.64 8.97 25.94
CA PRO A 348 -0.27 8.33 25.00
C PRO A 348 -0.03 8.84 23.56
N GLY A 349 -0.17 7.94 22.59
CA GLY A 349 -0.09 8.29 21.17
C GLY A 349 -1.33 9.06 20.67
N PRO A 350 -1.50 9.18 19.33
CA PRO A 350 -2.67 9.81 18.74
C PRO A 350 -3.99 9.26 19.29
N LEU A 351 -4.96 10.16 19.52
CA LEU A 351 -6.31 9.81 20.00
C LEU A 351 -6.92 8.66 19.17
N PRO A 352 -7.70 7.73 19.73
CA PRO A 352 -8.36 6.65 18.97
C PRO A 352 -9.40 7.19 17.96
N VAL A 353 -9.78 6.41 16.93
CA VAL A 353 -10.82 6.83 15.96
C VAL A 353 -12.12 7.09 16.72
N ASP A 354 -12.62 8.31 16.63
CA ASP A 354 -14.02 8.65 16.93
C ASP A 354 -14.69 9.25 15.69
N ALA A 355 -16.03 9.26 15.66
CA ALA A 355 -16.77 9.80 14.52
C ALA A 355 -16.73 11.35 14.44
N GLN A 356 -16.03 12.03 15.36
CA GLN A 356 -16.06 13.48 15.53
C GLN A 356 -14.79 14.16 15.00
N HIS A 357 -13.64 13.45 14.93
CA HIS A 357 -12.35 14.04 14.57
C HIS A 357 -11.72 13.39 13.32
N PRO A 358 -11.38 14.17 12.27
CA PRO A 358 -10.67 13.64 11.10
C PRO A 358 -9.25 13.19 11.47
N ASP A 359 -8.69 12.21 10.75
CA ASP A 359 -7.35 11.62 11.02
C ASP A 359 -6.22 12.67 11.08
N SER A 360 -6.30 13.73 10.29
CA SER A 360 -5.34 14.84 10.31
C SER A 360 -5.38 15.62 11.63
N ALA A 361 -6.56 15.85 12.19
CA ALA A 361 -6.72 16.54 13.48
C ALA A 361 -6.19 15.70 14.63
N ARG A 362 -6.33 14.37 14.55
CA ARG A 362 -5.80 13.44 15.57
C ARG A 362 -4.27 13.44 15.60
N LEU A 363 -3.62 13.43 14.43
CA LEU A 363 -2.17 13.56 14.32
C LEU A 363 -1.68 14.93 14.78
N GLN A 364 -2.37 16.00 14.39
CA GLN A 364 -2.05 17.36 14.84
C GLN A 364 -2.12 17.45 16.37
N ALA A 365 -3.20 16.98 16.99
CA ALA A 365 -3.37 17.00 18.44
C ALA A 365 -2.26 16.23 19.18
N TRP A 366 -1.79 15.11 18.62
CA TRP A 366 -0.65 14.40 19.19
C TRP A 366 0.65 15.21 19.06
N VAL A 367 0.94 15.80 17.89
CA VAL A 367 2.11 16.66 17.71
C VAL A 367 2.07 17.86 18.66
N ASP A 368 0.92 18.51 18.81
CA ASP A 368 0.74 19.63 19.75
C ASP A 368 0.98 19.20 21.20
N SER A 369 0.60 17.97 21.55
CA SER A 369 0.84 17.41 22.89
C SER A 369 2.31 17.18 23.21
N LEU A 370 3.18 17.12 22.19
CA LEU A 370 4.63 17.05 22.37
C LEU A 370 5.22 18.38 22.85
N GLY A 371 4.45 19.47 22.90
CA GLY A 371 4.91 20.80 23.32
C GLY A 371 5.85 21.47 22.31
N PRO A 372 6.47 22.62 22.66
CA PRO A 372 7.38 23.33 21.76
C PRO A 372 8.60 22.46 21.45
N LEU A 373 8.84 22.22 20.15
CA LEU A 373 9.95 21.41 19.67
C LEU A 373 11.09 22.30 19.17
N SER A 374 12.33 21.87 19.40
CA SER A 374 13.48 22.44 18.70
C SER A 374 13.51 21.94 17.24
N GLN A 375 14.21 22.65 16.35
CA GLN A 375 14.35 22.20 14.97
C GLN A 375 14.97 20.80 14.87
N GLU A 376 15.93 20.45 15.74
CA GLU A 376 16.52 19.11 15.75
C GLU A 376 15.47 18.05 16.14
N GLU A 377 14.63 18.33 17.14
CA GLU A 377 13.54 17.43 17.56
C GLU A 377 12.54 17.22 16.41
N GLU A 378 12.13 18.28 15.73
CA GLU A 378 11.22 18.23 14.58
C GLU A 378 11.82 17.42 13.42
N VAL A 379 13.08 17.69 13.05
CA VAL A 379 13.75 16.99 11.95
C VAL A 379 13.88 15.50 12.26
N ARG A 380 14.25 15.11 13.49
CA ARG A 380 14.36 13.70 13.87
C ARG A 380 13.03 12.95 13.76
N LEU A 381 11.93 13.57 14.17
CA LEU A 381 10.57 13.00 14.01
C LEU A 381 10.16 12.93 12.53
N CYS A 382 10.45 13.96 11.74
CA CYS A 382 10.20 13.98 10.30
C CYS A 382 11.01 12.90 9.56
N VAL A 383 12.27 12.66 9.92
CA VAL A 383 13.12 11.62 9.31
C VAL A 383 12.56 10.23 9.58
N ALA A 384 12.07 9.97 10.80
CA ALA A 384 11.42 8.69 11.11
C ALA A 384 10.15 8.46 10.25
N ALA A 385 9.33 9.49 10.04
CA ALA A 385 8.17 9.44 9.15
C ALA A 385 8.59 9.28 7.67
N ALA A 386 9.60 10.03 7.22
CA ALA A 386 10.14 9.98 5.87
C ALA A 386 10.73 8.61 5.53
N ARG A 387 11.35 7.92 6.49
CA ARG A 387 11.86 6.55 6.32
C ARG A 387 10.74 5.55 6.05
N VAL A 388 9.56 5.74 6.62
CA VAL A 388 8.36 4.95 6.28
C VAL A 388 7.93 5.23 4.84
N ALA A 389 7.86 6.50 4.45
CA ALA A 389 7.50 6.90 3.08
C ALA A 389 8.49 6.38 2.03
N ALA A 390 9.80 6.45 2.30
CA ALA A 390 10.84 5.95 1.41
C ALA A 390 10.73 4.44 1.17
N ARG A 391 10.42 3.64 2.21
CA ARG A 391 10.16 2.20 2.04
C ARG A 391 8.91 1.89 1.21
N ILE A 392 7.87 2.74 1.30
CA ILE A 392 6.69 2.60 0.43
C ILE A 392 7.11 2.88 -1.01
N TRP A 393 7.89 3.93 -1.24
CA TRP A 393 8.38 4.31 -2.56
C TRP A 393 9.19 3.21 -3.25
N ASP A 394 10.22 2.69 -2.58
CA ASP A 394 11.11 1.68 -3.14
C ASP A 394 10.40 0.40 -3.59
N ARG A 395 9.27 0.07 -2.98
CA ARG A 395 8.46 -1.08 -3.39
C ARG A 395 7.91 -0.94 -4.81
N HIS A 396 7.52 0.28 -5.17
CA HIS A 396 6.78 0.53 -6.41
C HIS A 396 7.65 1.14 -7.51
N GLY A 397 8.71 1.87 -7.15
CA GLY A 397 9.59 2.54 -8.09
C GLY A 397 11.05 2.54 -7.65
N PRO A 398 11.69 1.35 -7.48
CA PRO A 398 13.10 1.27 -7.07
C PRO A 398 14.07 1.86 -8.10
N GLU A 399 13.61 2.14 -9.32
CA GLU A 399 14.40 2.86 -10.32
C GLU A 399 14.49 4.36 -10.06
N ASN A 400 13.62 4.90 -9.20
CA ASN A 400 13.66 6.30 -8.79
C ASN A 400 14.25 6.39 -7.38
N ASP A 401 15.49 6.85 -7.31
CA ASP A 401 16.26 7.00 -6.08
C ASP A 401 15.89 8.26 -5.29
N GLY A 402 15.05 9.16 -5.80
CA GLY A 402 14.78 10.46 -5.18
C GLY A 402 14.35 10.37 -3.71
N ALA A 403 13.54 9.36 -3.38
CA ALA A 403 13.12 9.11 -2.01
C ALA A 403 14.28 8.74 -1.07
N GLN A 404 15.13 7.81 -1.49
CA GLN A 404 16.28 7.37 -0.70
C GLN A 404 17.38 8.44 -0.68
N SER A 405 17.59 9.14 -1.79
CA SER A 405 18.51 10.28 -1.91
C SER A 405 18.12 11.42 -0.95
N ALA A 406 16.82 11.76 -0.86
CA ALA A 406 16.33 12.76 0.08
C ALA A 406 16.53 12.33 1.55
N LEU A 407 16.26 11.05 1.86
CA LEU A 407 16.48 10.50 3.20
C LEU A 407 17.96 10.53 3.59
N LEU A 408 18.86 10.15 2.68
CA LEU A 408 20.31 10.22 2.92
C LEU A 408 20.79 11.66 3.12
N ALA A 409 20.25 12.63 2.38
CA ALA A 409 20.60 14.03 2.55
C ALA A 409 20.13 14.60 3.90
N LEU A 410 18.96 14.19 4.37
CA LEU A 410 18.46 14.51 5.72
C LEU A 410 19.37 13.91 6.82
N ASP A 411 19.72 12.63 6.66
CA ASP A 411 20.63 11.92 7.56
C ASP A 411 22.02 12.63 7.63
N GLU A 412 22.54 13.10 6.49
CA GLU A 412 23.78 13.89 6.43
C GLU A 412 23.66 15.25 7.13
N TRP A 413 22.53 15.95 6.98
CA TRP A 413 22.29 17.22 7.68
C TRP A 413 22.25 17.04 9.21
N ILE A 414 21.66 15.96 9.72
CA ILE A 414 21.66 15.67 11.18
C ILE A 414 23.09 15.47 11.73
N LEU A 415 23.99 14.95 10.90
CA LEU A 415 25.41 14.82 11.25
C LEU A 415 26.13 16.16 11.22
N ALA A 416 25.85 16.99 10.22
CA ALA A 416 26.47 18.29 9.99
C ALA A 416 25.40 19.32 9.60
N PRO A 417 24.75 19.98 10.58
CA PRO A 417 23.65 20.92 10.32
C PRO A 417 24.19 22.27 9.85
N ASP A 418 24.84 22.27 8.70
CA ASP A 418 25.39 23.45 8.03
C ASP A 418 24.58 23.82 6.77
N GLU A 419 24.84 25.02 6.25
CA GLU A 419 24.11 25.56 5.11
C GLU A 419 24.33 24.74 3.82
N ALA A 420 25.45 24.04 3.67
CA ALA A 420 25.75 23.24 2.49
C ALA A 420 24.90 21.96 2.47
N HIS A 421 24.83 21.24 3.60
CA HIS A 421 23.97 20.07 3.75
C HIS A 421 22.49 20.43 3.69
N GLN A 422 22.11 21.60 4.24
CA GLN A 422 20.75 22.12 4.13
C GLN A 422 20.38 22.36 2.67
N ARG A 423 21.22 23.08 1.92
CA ARG A 423 21.00 23.34 0.48
C ARG A 423 20.88 22.04 -0.31
N LYS A 424 21.77 21.07 -0.05
CA LYS A 424 21.73 19.75 -0.68
C LYS A 424 20.44 18.98 -0.39
N ALA A 425 20.01 18.94 0.88
CA ALA A 425 18.77 18.27 1.27
C ALA A 425 17.54 18.93 0.64
N MET A 426 17.50 20.26 0.58
CA MET A 426 16.42 20.98 -0.09
C MET A 426 16.42 20.74 -1.60
N GLU A 427 17.58 20.76 -2.26
CA GLU A 427 17.68 20.54 -3.71
C GLU A 427 17.22 19.13 -4.12
N ILE A 428 17.65 18.11 -3.39
CA ILE A 428 17.26 16.71 -3.63
C ILE A 428 15.78 16.48 -3.25
N GLY A 429 15.32 17.11 -2.17
CA GLY A 429 13.94 17.01 -1.67
C GLY A 429 12.89 17.74 -2.50
N LEU A 430 13.31 18.58 -3.45
CA LEU A 430 12.44 19.30 -4.39
C LEU A 430 11.94 18.40 -5.54
N PHE A 431 11.51 17.18 -5.24
CA PHE A 431 10.87 16.32 -6.23
C PHE A 431 9.35 16.41 -6.12
N VAL A 432 8.73 17.13 -7.06
CA VAL A 432 7.26 17.29 -7.12
C VAL A 432 6.66 16.02 -7.73
N PRO A 433 5.81 15.27 -7.00
CA PRO A 433 5.21 14.06 -7.56
C PRO A 433 4.24 14.40 -8.70
N SER A 434 4.29 13.65 -9.79
CA SER A 434 3.26 13.72 -10.84
C SER A 434 1.90 13.33 -10.27
N GLN A 435 0.85 14.05 -10.69
CA GLN A 435 -0.54 13.69 -10.35
C GLN A 435 -0.98 12.34 -10.94
N LEU A 436 -0.20 11.80 -11.89
CA LEU A 436 -0.42 10.48 -12.48
C LEU A 436 0.21 9.35 -11.65
N LEU A 437 0.93 9.65 -10.57
CA LEU A 437 1.45 8.61 -9.67
C LEU A 437 0.31 7.96 -8.89
N ALA A 438 0.51 6.68 -8.56
CA ALA A 438 -0.32 5.98 -7.59
C ALA A 438 -0.40 6.81 -6.29
N SER A 439 -1.57 6.79 -5.64
CA SER A 439 -1.84 7.68 -4.49
C SER A 439 -0.82 7.49 -3.36
N GLU A 440 -0.35 6.27 -3.13
CA GLU A 440 0.71 5.93 -2.18
C GLU A 440 2.04 6.63 -2.48
N LEU A 441 2.48 6.59 -3.74
CA LEU A 441 3.72 7.22 -4.17
C LEU A 441 3.59 8.74 -4.11
N PHE A 442 2.45 9.28 -4.53
CA PHE A 442 2.16 10.69 -4.44
C PHE A 442 2.27 11.20 -2.99
N ASN A 443 1.65 10.51 -2.03
CA ASN A 443 1.72 10.90 -0.62
C ASN A 443 3.11 10.66 -0.02
N ALA A 444 3.81 9.58 -0.41
CA ALA A 444 5.18 9.32 0.05
C ALA A 444 6.15 10.43 -0.38
N ALA A 445 6.03 10.90 -1.62
CA ALA A 445 6.82 12.03 -2.12
C ALA A 445 6.59 13.31 -1.32
N TRP A 446 5.32 13.64 -1.04
CA TRP A 446 5.01 14.78 -0.19
C TRP A 446 5.59 14.66 1.21
N CYS A 447 5.54 13.48 1.82
CA CYS A 447 6.16 13.25 3.13
C CYS A 447 7.66 13.58 3.12
N LEU A 448 8.38 13.11 2.10
CA LEU A 448 9.82 13.37 1.93
C LEU A 448 10.09 14.86 1.70
N HIS A 449 9.30 15.50 0.83
CA HIS A 449 9.40 16.93 0.57
C HIS A 449 9.23 17.75 1.87
N TYR A 450 8.17 17.47 2.65
CA TYR A 450 7.94 18.15 3.92
C TYR A 450 9.06 17.92 4.93
N ALA A 451 9.65 16.72 4.97
CA ALA A 451 10.81 16.45 5.81
C ALA A 451 12.03 17.31 5.40
N THR A 452 12.28 17.47 4.10
CA THR A 452 13.37 18.34 3.61
C THR A 452 13.12 19.84 3.81
N LEU A 453 11.88 20.28 3.88
CA LEU A 453 11.57 21.66 4.28
C LEU A 453 11.87 21.91 5.76
N MET A 454 11.87 20.88 6.61
CA MET A 454 12.11 21.05 8.05
C MET A 454 13.56 21.48 8.36
N VAL A 455 14.52 21.13 7.50
CA VAL A 455 15.91 21.58 7.64
C VAL A 455 16.11 23.02 7.17
N ALA A 456 15.13 23.61 6.49
CA ALA A 456 15.20 24.99 6.01
C ALA A 456 14.96 26.00 7.15
N ASP A 457 15.56 27.19 7.00
CA ASP A 457 15.24 28.38 7.79
C ASP A 457 13.72 28.61 7.74
N ALA A 458 13.13 29.07 8.85
CA ALA A 458 11.67 29.24 8.97
C ALA A 458 11.08 30.07 7.81
N GLU A 459 11.78 31.12 7.37
CA GLU A 459 11.38 32.00 6.26
C GLU A 459 11.40 31.30 4.88
N LYS A 460 12.10 30.18 4.75
CA LYS A 460 12.24 29.40 3.51
C LYS A 460 11.33 28.17 3.48
N ARG A 461 10.53 27.91 4.53
CA ARG A 461 9.61 26.74 4.64
C ARG A 461 8.33 26.87 3.79
N HIS A 462 8.43 27.41 2.58
CA HIS A 462 7.30 27.66 1.68
C HIS A 462 7.24 26.64 0.54
N VAL A 463 6.06 26.07 0.28
CA VAL A 463 5.83 25.16 -0.86
C VAL A 463 5.48 25.98 -2.10
N GLY A 464 6.41 26.10 -3.05
CA GLY A 464 6.29 27.05 -4.16
C GLY A 464 5.31 26.71 -5.29
N PHE A 465 4.84 25.46 -5.45
CA PHE A 465 4.25 25.03 -6.73
C PHE A 465 2.84 24.40 -6.71
N THR A 466 2.27 24.04 -5.55
CA THR A 466 1.06 23.16 -5.55
C THR A 466 -0.19 23.72 -4.87
N GLY A 467 -0.19 24.97 -4.38
CA GLY A 467 -1.33 25.49 -3.60
C GLY A 467 -1.60 24.70 -2.31
N LEU A 468 -0.76 23.71 -2.00
CA LEU A 468 -0.66 22.99 -0.73
C LEU A 468 0.43 23.67 0.07
N THR A 469 0.17 24.89 0.53
CA THR A 469 0.91 25.42 1.67
C THR A 469 0.44 24.63 2.90
N PRO A 470 1.34 24.13 3.78
CA PRO A 470 0.95 24.10 5.18
C PRO A 470 0.51 25.54 5.48
N LYS A 471 -0.75 25.74 5.86
CA LYS A 471 -1.30 27.10 6.09
C LYS A 471 -0.46 27.89 7.10
N GLU A 472 0.28 27.15 7.93
CA GLU A 472 1.07 27.59 9.07
C GLU A 472 2.35 26.72 9.15
N PRO A 473 3.56 27.30 9.06
CA PRO A 473 4.85 26.58 9.13
C PRO A 473 5.03 25.72 10.39
N GLU A 474 4.38 26.09 11.49
CA GLU A 474 4.31 25.38 12.77
C GLU A 474 3.62 24.01 12.68
N HIS A 475 2.93 23.70 11.57
CA HIS A 475 2.26 22.42 11.36
C HIS A 475 3.01 21.47 10.41
N LEU A 476 4.26 21.79 10.05
CA LEU A 476 5.00 21.02 9.05
C LEU A 476 5.27 19.57 9.48
N LEU A 477 5.58 19.32 10.76
CA LEU A 477 5.75 17.96 11.29
C LEU A 477 4.47 17.13 11.18
N ALA A 478 3.34 17.68 11.62
CA ALA A 478 2.05 16.99 11.53
C ALA A 478 1.64 16.75 10.07
N THR A 479 1.95 17.69 9.17
CA THR A 479 1.72 17.55 7.73
C THR A 479 2.58 16.43 7.12
N CYS A 480 3.86 16.38 7.49
CA CYS A 480 4.78 15.30 7.12
C CYS A 480 4.26 13.93 7.59
N ALA A 481 3.91 13.81 8.87
CA ALA A 481 3.35 12.59 9.45
C ALA A 481 2.02 12.20 8.77
N PHE A 482 1.14 13.17 8.47
CA PHE A 482 -0.11 12.90 7.79
C PHE A 482 0.10 12.41 6.34
N ALA A 483 1.10 12.94 5.63
CA ALA A 483 1.48 12.43 4.31
C ALA A 483 1.99 10.97 4.38
N ALA A 484 2.84 10.63 5.37
CA ALA A 484 3.25 9.24 5.61
C ALA A 484 2.04 8.33 5.93
N TYR A 485 1.13 8.80 6.80
CA TYR A 485 -0.12 8.10 7.12
C TYR A 485 -0.97 7.85 5.87
N ARG A 486 -1.14 8.86 5.01
CA ARG A 486 -1.89 8.73 3.76
C ARG A 486 -1.23 7.73 2.81
N ALA A 487 0.10 7.75 2.70
CA ALA A 487 0.84 6.77 1.90
C ALA A 487 0.66 5.33 2.43
N LEU A 488 0.60 5.15 3.75
CA LEU A 488 0.29 3.85 4.37
C LEU A 488 -1.15 3.39 4.13
N ARG A 489 -2.09 4.34 3.99
CA ARG A 489 -3.54 4.10 3.89
C ARG A 489 -4.06 3.99 2.47
N SER A 490 -3.37 4.58 1.50
CA SER A 490 -3.73 4.55 0.09
C SER A 490 -3.61 3.13 -0.47
N GLY A 491 -4.65 2.33 -0.25
CA GLY A 491 -5.03 1.15 -1.03
C GLY A 491 -6.35 1.39 -1.78
N ALA A 492 -6.84 2.62 -1.82
CA ALA A 492 -8.15 2.99 -2.34
C ALA A 492 -8.08 4.35 -3.02
N CYS A 493 -7.60 4.41 -4.26
CA CYS A 493 -8.09 5.42 -5.18
C CYS A 493 -8.28 4.82 -6.56
N MET A 494 -9.40 5.19 -7.15
CA MET A 494 -9.89 4.81 -8.46
C MET A 494 -9.02 5.50 -9.52
N THR A 495 -7.90 4.91 -9.89
CA THR A 495 -7.34 5.10 -11.22
C THR A 495 -7.23 3.73 -11.86
N VAL A 496 -7.63 3.69 -13.12
CA VAL A 496 -7.45 2.59 -14.06
C VAL A 496 -5.94 2.46 -14.31
N ASP A 497 -5.19 2.00 -13.30
CA ASP A 497 -3.80 1.62 -13.45
C ASP A 497 -3.74 0.10 -13.61
N GLU A 498 -3.45 -0.31 -14.83
CA GLU A 498 -2.98 -1.63 -15.18
C GLU A 498 -1.60 -1.84 -14.54
N GLY A 499 -1.57 -2.32 -13.29
CA GLY A 499 -0.30 -2.68 -12.66
C GLY A 499 -0.39 -2.85 -11.16
N TRP A 500 -0.19 -4.10 -10.72
CA TRP A 500 0.41 -4.44 -9.43
C TRP A 500 -0.31 -4.05 -8.14
N ARG A 501 -1.00 -5.04 -7.57
CA ARG A 501 -1.13 -5.19 -6.11
C ARG A 501 -0.68 -6.59 -5.70
N ASP A 502 0.53 -6.67 -5.17
CA ASP A 502 1.05 -7.84 -4.47
C ASP A 502 0.56 -7.87 -3.01
N SER A 503 0.67 -9.04 -2.40
CA SER A 503 -0.37 -9.76 -1.68
C SER A 503 0.01 -10.08 -0.23
N THR A 504 1.02 -9.42 0.34
CA THR A 504 1.37 -9.54 1.77
C THR A 504 1.41 -8.24 2.54
N LEU A 505 1.01 -7.13 1.91
CA LEU A 505 0.66 -5.87 2.61
C LEU A 505 -0.76 -5.42 2.33
N THR A 506 -1.63 -6.34 1.90
CA THR A 506 -3.09 -6.19 1.86
C THR A 506 -3.75 -6.29 3.24
N TRP A 507 -3.01 -6.04 4.33
CA TRP A 507 -3.63 -5.28 5.40
C TRP A 507 -3.86 -3.88 4.85
N THR A 508 -5.07 -3.62 4.35
CA THR A 508 -5.62 -2.28 4.49
C THR A 508 -5.65 -2.03 5.99
N ARG A 509 -4.53 -1.52 6.52
CA ARG A 509 -4.44 -1.15 7.93
C ARG A 509 -5.65 -0.29 8.20
N THR A 510 -6.39 -0.60 9.26
CA THR A 510 -7.42 0.33 9.74
C THR A 510 -6.77 1.70 9.97
N ALA A 511 -7.57 2.77 10.01
CA ALA A 511 -7.02 4.08 10.31
C ALA A 511 -6.19 4.05 11.61
N ASP A 512 -6.68 3.33 12.63
CA ASP A 512 -5.99 3.11 13.89
C ASP A 512 -4.69 2.31 13.73
N GLU A 513 -4.67 1.22 12.97
CA GLU A 513 -3.44 0.43 12.76
C GLU A 513 -2.36 1.22 12.03
N ALA A 514 -2.73 2.04 11.05
CA ALA A 514 -1.78 2.87 10.31
C ALA A 514 -1.22 3.99 11.19
N LEU A 515 -2.08 4.64 11.99
CA LEU A 515 -1.67 5.65 12.96
C LEU A 515 -0.79 5.05 14.06
N ALA A 516 -1.20 3.93 14.65
CA ALA A 516 -0.44 3.24 15.68
C ALA A 516 0.92 2.77 15.16
N PHE A 517 0.97 2.27 13.92
CA PHE A 517 2.23 1.90 13.28
C PHE A 517 3.16 3.11 13.09
N LEU A 518 2.64 4.21 12.52
CA LEU A 518 3.44 5.42 12.28
C LEU A 518 3.94 6.02 13.60
N HIS A 519 3.04 6.17 14.58
CA HIS A 519 3.38 6.64 15.93
C HIS A 519 4.51 5.81 16.55
N ARG A 520 4.36 4.48 16.54
CA ARG A 520 5.37 3.57 17.08
C ARG A 520 6.72 3.74 16.39
N VAL A 521 6.76 3.81 15.06
CA VAL A 521 8.03 3.99 14.32
C VAL A 521 8.71 5.31 14.68
N MET A 522 7.95 6.40 14.79
CA MET A 522 8.49 7.71 15.19
C MET A 522 9.03 7.69 16.63
N VAL A 523 8.29 7.09 17.56
CA VAL A 523 8.72 6.96 18.96
C VAL A 523 9.94 6.06 19.08
N ASP A 524 9.94 4.88 18.48
CA ASP A 524 11.03 3.91 18.58
C ASP A 524 12.37 4.46 18.04
N GLU A 525 12.32 5.32 17.01
CA GLU A 525 13.52 5.94 16.43
C GLU A 525 14.03 7.14 17.24
N VAL A 526 13.16 7.94 17.86
CA VAL A 526 13.56 9.20 18.52
C VAL A 526 13.74 9.04 20.03
N LEU A 527 12.97 8.17 20.69
CA LEU A 527 12.97 8.02 22.14
C LEU A 527 14.33 7.63 22.73
N PRO A 528 15.13 6.71 22.14
CA PRO A 528 16.44 6.37 22.70
C PRO A 528 17.40 7.58 22.73
N TRP A 529 17.38 8.40 21.67
CA TRP A 529 18.13 9.66 21.62
C TRP A 529 17.59 10.66 22.63
N ALA A 530 16.27 10.83 22.72
CA ALA A 530 15.65 11.76 23.65
C ALA A 530 15.99 11.43 25.12
N ARG A 531 16.16 10.15 25.45
CA ARG A 531 16.61 9.69 26.78
C ARG A 531 18.13 9.79 27.00
N GLY A 532 18.90 10.10 25.96
CA GLY A 532 20.36 10.12 26.00
C GLY A 532 20.99 8.72 26.04
N GLU A 533 20.26 7.67 25.70
CA GLU A 533 20.75 6.27 25.74
C GLU A 533 21.76 6.02 24.61
N TRP A 534 21.42 6.40 23.38
CA TRP A 534 22.26 6.35 22.17
C TRP A 534 21.59 7.15 21.05
N ASP A 535 22.26 7.36 19.90
CA ASP A 535 21.70 8.14 18.79
C ASP A 535 21.34 7.26 17.57
N PRO A 536 20.06 6.91 17.37
CA PRO A 536 19.61 6.04 16.27
C PRO A 536 19.80 6.58 14.85
N LEU A 537 20.22 7.83 14.71
CA LEU A 537 20.58 8.40 13.42
C LEU A 537 22.09 8.41 13.27
N ARG A 538 22.81 9.02 14.22
CA ARG A 538 24.27 9.19 14.11
C ARG A 538 25.03 7.88 14.23
N ASP A 539 24.68 7.04 15.21
CA ASP A 539 25.39 5.77 15.44
C ASP A 539 25.13 4.79 14.29
N VAL A 540 23.90 4.74 13.79
CA VAL A 540 23.55 3.91 12.62
C VAL A 540 24.34 4.34 11.38
N LEU A 541 24.45 5.65 11.12
CA LEU A 541 25.21 6.17 9.98
C LEU A 541 26.71 5.83 10.09
N ARG A 542 27.28 5.89 11.29
CA ARG A 542 28.67 5.51 11.55
C ARG A 542 28.91 4.03 11.25
N GLU A 543 28.07 3.17 11.81
CA GLU A 543 28.14 1.71 11.64
C GLU A 543 27.87 1.30 10.19
N ARG A 544 26.93 1.96 9.50
CA ARG A 544 26.70 1.78 8.07
C ARG A 544 27.96 2.07 7.26
N ARG A 545 28.66 3.17 7.55
CA ARG A 545 29.92 3.52 6.87
C ARG A 545 30.95 2.43 7.10
N GLN A 546 31.18 2.02 8.34
CA GLN A 546 32.10 0.92 8.69
C GLN A 546 31.75 -0.37 7.93
N LEU A 547 30.48 -0.79 7.94
CA LEU A 547 30.02 -1.97 7.21
C LEU A 547 30.33 -1.93 5.71
N LEU A 548 30.30 -0.75 5.09
CA LEU A 548 30.56 -0.58 3.66
C LEU A 548 32.02 -0.28 3.31
N THR A 549 32.88 0.01 4.30
CA THR A 549 34.29 0.37 4.08
C THR A 549 35.31 -0.62 4.62
N GLU A 550 35.02 -1.34 5.70
CA GLU A 550 35.93 -2.34 6.27
C GLU A 550 35.94 -3.60 5.37
N GLU A 551 37.08 -4.27 5.16
CA GLU A 551 37.14 -5.54 4.42
C GLU A 551 36.92 -6.75 5.32
#